data_AF-A0A968X9C8-F1
#
_entry.id   AF-A0A968X9C8-F1
#
_cell.length_a   1.000
_cell.length_b   1.000
_cell.length_c   1.000
_cell.angle_alpha   90.00
_cell.angle_beta   90.00
_cell.angle_gamma   90.00
#
_symmetry.space_group_name_H-M   'P 1'
#
loop_
_entity.id
_entity.type
_entity.pdbx_description
1 polymer ?
#
loop_
_entity_poly.entity_id
_entity_poly.type
_entity_poly.pdbx_seq_one_letter_code
_entity_poly.pdbx_strand_id
1 'polypeptide(L)'
;MKYAFWILVALVVIAILAIKYLPWWALILILVGGALLLRWGVKLAVKQAFLLPFKAKGKVLQDARVQVHQVQTIGMPVLMRDLDTDEAEFAELRSRYHQLKWYSVDVSILPKTQEQVPFPAWSPGEMLLVPPGSQVKDLESLGNLESAEIHDYAIYRSDRFTPDHEGKHLGAQRVKFIVGVEPEVKQLQFRYYLELFGQVDLPDRLGGDRQLKSA
;
A
#
# COMPACT_ATOMS: atom_id res chain seq x y z
N MET A 1 35.08 5.07 10.87
CA MET A 1 36.22 4.12 10.98
C MET A 1 36.95 4.16 12.32
N LYS A 2 37.27 5.32 12.94
CA LYS A 2 38.01 5.38 14.22
C LYS A 2 37.40 4.58 15.38
N TYR A 3 36.08 4.47 15.46
CA TYR A 3 35.39 3.71 16.51
C TYR A 3 35.41 2.20 16.31
N ALA A 4 35.53 1.72 15.07
CA ALA A 4 35.47 0.29 14.77
C ALA A 4 36.65 -0.48 15.40
N PHE A 5 37.83 0.14 15.37
CA PHE A 5 39.04 -0.43 15.99
C PHE A 5 38.87 -0.60 17.51
N TRP A 6 38.42 0.45 18.21
CA TRP A 6 38.22 0.38 19.66
C TRP A 6 37.09 -0.57 20.07
N ILE A 7 36.03 -0.68 19.28
CA ILE A 7 34.95 -1.66 19.51
C ILE A 7 35.51 -3.09 19.39
N LEU A 8 36.34 -3.37 18.37
CA LEU A 8 36.95 -4.69 18.20
C LEU A 8 37.85 -5.04 19.39
N VAL A 9 38.70 -4.10 19.81
CA VAL A 9 39.58 -4.30 20.99
C VAL A 9 38.74 -4.57 22.24
N ALA A 10 37.67 -3.80 22.47
CA ALA A 10 36.78 -4.01 23.60
C ALA A 10 36.11 -5.39 23.56
N LEU A 11 35.63 -5.84 22.40
CA LEU A 11 35.03 -7.17 22.23
C LEU A 11 36.01 -8.30 22.53
N VAL A 12 37.27 -8.17 22.09
CA VAL A 12 38.33 -9.16 22.39
C VAL A 12 38.62 -9.20 23.89
N VAL A 13 38.76 -8.05 24.55
CA VAL A 13 39.00 -7.99 26.01
C VAL A 13 37.83 -8.62 26.78
N ILE A 14 36.58 -8.32 26.40
CA ILE A 14 35.38 -8.93 27.01
C ILE A 14 35.39 -10.45 26.83
N ALA A 15 35.75 -10.96 25.65
CA ALA A 15 35.82 -12.40 25.39
C ALA A 15 36.88 -13.09 26.26
N ILE A 16 38.06 -12.49 26.41
CA ILE A 16 39.14 -13.02 27.27
C ILE A 16 38.68 -13.04 28.74
N LEU A 17 38.09 -11.94 29.23
CA LEU A 17 37.56 -11.87 30.58
C LEU A 17 36.43 -12.89 30.81
N ALA A 18 35.56 -13.09 29.82
CA ALA A 18 34.50 -14.08 29.87
C ALA A 18 35.06 -15.49 30.08
N ILE A 19 36.06 -15.90 29.30
CA ILE A 19 36.68 -17.23 29.43
C ILE A 19 37.37 -17.41 30.79
N LYS A 20 38.04 -16.36 31.29
CA LYS A 20 38.82 -16.45 32.53
C LYS A 20 37.95 -16.48 33.78
N TYR A 21 36.84 -15.74 33.79
CA TYR A 21 36.06 -15.48 35.02
C TYR A 21 34.68 -16.16 35.03
N LEU A 22 34.15 -16.60 33.89
CA LEU A 22 32.87 -17.31 33.86
C LEU A 22 33.08 -18.82 33.99
N PRO A 23 32.19 -19.52 34.73
CA PRO A 23 32.16 -20.97 34.71
C PRO A 23 31.77 -21.47 33.30
N TRP A 24 32.26 -22.65 32.91
CA TRP A 24 32.10 -23.19 31.57
C TRP A 24 30.63 -23.33 31.10
N TRP A 25 29.68 -23.57 32.02
CA TRP A 25 28.26 -23.63 31.70
C TRP A 25 27.70 -22.27 31.27
N ALA A 26 28.24 -21.16 31.81
CA ALA A 26 27.80 -19.82 31.44
C ALA A 26 28.24 -19.46 30.01
N LEU A 27 29.37 -19.99 29.55
CA LEU A 27 29.79 -19.86 28.14
C LEU A 27 28.79 -20.55 27.20
N ILE A 28 28.27 -21.73 27.59
CA ILE A 28 27.23 -22.43 26.83
C ILE A 28 25.95 -21.60 26.79
N LEU A 29 25.50 -21.04 27.93
CA LEU A 29 24.31 -20.19 27.96
C LEU A 29 24.46 -18.92 27.14
N ILE A 30 25.64 -18.29 27.15
CA ILE A 30 25.93 -17.12 26.29
C ILE A 30 25.86 -17.51 24.83
N LEU A 31 26.41 -18.66 24.44
CA LEU A 31 26.40 -19.12 23.06
C LEU A 31 24.98 -19.46 22.60
N VAL A 32 24.22 -20.22 23.40
CA VAL A 32 22.82 -20.56 23.10
C VAL A 32 21.93 -19.32 23.10
N GLY A 33 22.06 -18.45 24.11
CA GLY A 33 21.34 -17.19 24.21
C GLY A 33 21.67 -16.26 23.04
N GLY A 34 22.94 -16.15 22.68
CA GLY A 34 23.41 -15.40 21.51
C GLY A 34 22.84 -15.95 20.20
N ALA A 35 22.80 -17.27 20.03
CA ALA A 35 22.20 -17.91 18.86
C ALA A 35 20.68 -17.65 18.78
N LEU A 36 19.97 -17.71 19.91
CA LEU A 36 18.53 -17.40 19.97
C LEU A 36 18.25 -15.92 19.68
N LEU A 37 19.02 -15.01 20.27
CA LEU A 37 18.93 -13.57 20.01
C LEU A 37 19.26 -13.25 18.55
N LEU A 38 20.30 -13.88 17.99
CA LEU A 38 20.64 -13.73 16.57
C LEU A 38 19.51 -14.23 15.69
N ARG A 39 18.96 -15.42 15.96
CA ARG A 39 17.81 -15.97 15.22
C ARG A 39 16.60 -15.03 15.27
N TRP A 40 16.31 -14.43 16.43
CA TRP A 40 15.21 -13.48 16.57
C TRP A 40 15.50 -12.15 15.86
N GLY A 41 16.71 -11.63 16.01
CA GLY A 41 17.19 -10.42 15.34
C GLY A 41 17.18 -10.55 13.82
N VAL A 42 17.62 -11.68 13.27
CA VAL A 42 17.56 -11.97 11.83
C VAL A 42 16.12 -11.98 11.34
N LYS A 43 15.17 -12.60 12.06
CA LYS A 43 13.76 -12.57 11.69
C LYS A 43 13.20 -11.15 11.64
N LEU A 44 13.54 -10.31 12.62
CA LEU A 44 13.13 -8.90 12.64
C LEU A 44 13.78 -8.10 11.50
N ALA A 45 15.08 -8.29 11.25
CA ALA A 45 15.81 -7.63 10.19
C ALA A 45 15.27 -8.00 8.80
N VAL A 46 14.95 -9.27 8.56
CA VAL A 46 14.35 -9.73 7.30
C VAL A 46 12.98 -9.09 7.08
N LYS A 47 12.12 -9.05 8.11
CA LYS A 47 10.82 -8.37 8.02
C LYS A 47 10.96 -6.89 7.66
N GLN A 48 11.91 -6.19 8.28
CA GLN A 48 12.15 -4.78 7.97
C GLN A 48 12.75 -4.57 6.58
N ALA A 49 13.70 -5.40 6.16
CA ALA A 49 14.33 -5.32 4.86
C ALA A 49 13.31 -5.52 3.73
N PHE A 50 12.35 -6.43 3.92
CA PHE A 50 11.29 -6.68 2.96
C PHE A 50 10.33 -5.48 2.78
N LEU A 51 10.17 -4.63 3.80
CA LEU A 51 9.37 -3.39 3.72
C LEU A 51 10.06 -2.24 2.97
N LEU A 52 11.39 -2.26 2.87
CA LEU A 52 12.16 -1.18 2.24
C LEU A 52 11.75 -0.86 0.80
N PRO A 53 11.60 -1.84 -0.12
CA PRO A 53 11.18 -1.53 -1.49
C PRO A 53 9.77 -0.92 -1.55
N PHE A 54 8.84 -1.39 -0.72
CA PHE A 54 7.48 -0.84 -0.67
C PHE A 54 7.44 0.58 -0.13
N LYS A 55 8.22 0.89 0.91
CA LYS A 55 8.42 2.27 1.39
C LYS A 55 9.01 3.15 0.29
N ALA A 56 10.05 2.67 -0.39
CA ALA A 56 10.72 3.44 -1.42
C ALA A 56 9.82 3.69 -2.64
N LYS A 57 9.00 2.71 -3.05
CA LYS A 57 8.01 2.87 -4.11
C LYS A 57 6.87 3.80 -3.69
N GLY A 58 6.35 3.66 -2.47
CA GLY A 58 5.29 4.51 -1.93
C GLY A 58 5.59 6.00 -2.00
N LYS A 59 6.86 6.36 -1.73
CA LYS A 59 7.35 7.76 -1.71
C LYS A 59 7.02 8.59 -2.95
N VAL A 60 6.81 7.97 -4.11
CA VAL A 60 6.45 8.69 -5.33
C VAL A 60 5.12 9.44 -5.20
N LEU A 61 4.18 8.94 -4.39
CA LEU A 61 2.89 9.57 -4.10
C LEU A 61 2.79 10.12 -2.68
N GLN A 62 3.92 10.23 -1.96
CA GLN A 62 3.95 10.89 -0.66
C GLN A 62 3.54 12.36 -0.82
N ASP A 63 2.57 12.80 -0.01
CA ASP A 63 1.93 14.12 -0.10
C ASP A 63 1.34 14.44 -1.48
N ALA A 64 1.00 13.44 -2.31
CA ALA A 64 0.38 13.70 -3.61
C ALA A 64 -0.98 14.38 -3.41
N ARG A 65 -1.29 15.35 -4.28
CA ARG A 65 -2.61 15.98 -4.30
C ARG A 65 -3.53 15.20 -5.21
N VAL A 66 -4.79 15.11 -4.82
CA VAL A 66 -5.85 14.53 -5.64
C VAL A 66 -6.84 15.61 -6.00
N GLN A 67 -7.14 15.74 -7.29
CA GLN A 67 -8.18 16.60 -7.81
C GLN A 67 -9.30 15.72 -8.36
N VAL A 68 -10.45 15.74 -7.69
CA VAL A 68 -11.63 14.99 -8.12
C VAL A 68 -12.37 15.77 -9.21
N HIS A 69 -12.53 15.17 -10.38
CA HIS A 69 -13.28 15.75 -11.49
C HIS A 69 -14.73 15.30 -11.47
N GLN A 70 -14.96 14.01 -11.24
CA GLN A 70 -16.28 13.42 -11.23
C GLN A 70 -16.32 12.16 -10.37
N VAL A 71 -17.41 12.01 -9.61
CA VAL A 71 -17.80 10.75 -8.97
C VAL A 71 -19.23 10.48 -9.39
N GLN A 72 -19.45 9.39 -10.12
CA GLN A 72 -20.76 9.04 -10.65
C GLN A 72 -21.15 7.66 -10.15
N THR A 73 -22.34 7.52 -9.56
CA THR A 73 -22.87 6.20 -9.23
C THR A 73 -23.26 5.46 -10.51
N ILE A 74 -22.87 4.19 -10.59
CA ILE A 74 -23.15 3.32 -11.73
C ILE A 74 -23.79 2.02 -11.25
N GLY A 75 -24.35 1.25 -12.17
CA GLY A 75 -24.77 -0.12 -11.88
C GLY A 75 -23.56 -1.03 -11.67
N MET A 76 -23.82 -2.24 -11.16
CA MET A 76 -22.80 -3.28 -11.04
C MET A 76 -22.14 -3.52 -12.41
N PRO A 77 -20.82 -3.35 -12.53
CA PRO A 77 -20.10 -3.59 -13.78
C PRO A 77 -20.08 -5.08 -14.14
N VAL A 78 -19.90 -5.37 -15.43
CA VAL A 78 -19.81 -6.75 -15.95
C VAL A 78 -18.36 -7.24 -15.80
N LEU A 79 -17.89 -7.40 -14.56
CA LEU A 79 -16.49 -7.77 -14.25
C LEU A 79 -16.21 -9.27 -14.31
N MET A 80 -17.26 -10.08 -14.40
CA MET A 80 -17.20 -11.51 -14.08
C MET A 80 -17.02 -12.45 -15.28
N ARG A 81 -16.83 -11.94 -16.51
CA ARG A 81 -16.81 -12.82 -17.69
C ARG A 81 -15.55 -13.65 -17.86
N ASP A 82 -14.43 -13.21 -17.30
CA ASP A 82 -13.10 -13.76 -17.62
C ASP A 82 -12.45 -14.50 -16.44
N LEU A 83 -13.19 -14.73 -15.35
CA LEU A 83 -12.68 -15.49 -14.21
C LEU A 83 -12.87 -17.00 -14.49
N ASP A 84 -11.76 -17.72 -14.65
CA ASP A 84 -11.71 -19.20 -14.66
C ASP A 84 -11.87 -19.74 -13.23
N THR A 85 -13.00 -19.40 -12.64
CA THR A 85 -13.35 -19.68 -11.25
C THR A 85 -14.45 -20.72 -11.22
N ASP A 86 -14.44 -21.61 -10.22
CA ASP A 86 -15.51 -22.60 -10.08
C ASP A 86 -16.88 -21.94 -9.78
N GLU A 87 -17.96 -22.67 -10.02
CA GLU A 87 -19.33 -22.14 -9.90
C GLU A 87 -19.67 -21.68 -8.47
N ALA A 88 -19.07 -22.32 -7.45
CA ALA A 88 -19.36 -22.01 -6.06
C ALA A 88 -18.69 -20.69 -5.63
N GLU A 89 -17.41 -20.52 -5.94
CA GLU A 89 -16.67 -19.28 -5.69
C GLU A 89 -17.27 -18.12 -6.51
N PHE A 90 -17.70 -18.39 -7.75
CA PHE A 90 -18.40 -17.41 -8.57
C PHE A 90 -19.71 -16.93 -7.95
N ALA A 91 -20.51 -17.85 -7.39
CA ALA A 91 -21.77 -17.52 -6.72
C ALA A 91 -21.53 -16.66 -5.46
N GLU A 92 -20.47 -16.95 -4.69
CA GLU A 92 -20.07 -16.16 -3.52
C GLU A 92 -19.63 -14.74 -3.92
N LEU A 93 -18.75 -14.62 -4.91
CA LEU A 93 -18.29 -13.32 -5.44
C LEU A 93 -19.46 -12.49 -5.97
N ARG A 94 -20.36 -13.11 -6.74
CA ARG A 94 -21.56 -12.44 -7.25
C ARG A 94 -22.45 -11.94 -6.11
N SER A 95 -22.67 -12.75 -5.08
CA SER A 95 -23.44 -12.37 -3.90
C SER A 95 -22.81 -11.17 -3.20
N ARG A 96 -21.48 -11.18 -3.01
CA ARG A 96 -20.72 -10.05 -2.45
C ARG A 96 -20.87 -8.79 -3.29
N TYR A 97 -20.67 -8.88 -4.60
CA TYR A 97 -20.72 -7.73 -5.51
C TYR A 97 -22.10 -7.09 -5.61
N HIS A 98 -23.17 -7.86 -5.44
CA HIS A 98 -24.54 -7.34 -5.38
C HIS A 98 -24.82 -6.51 -4.12
N GLN A 99 -24.01 -6.65 -3.06
CA GLN A 99 -24.14 -5.87 -1.83
C GLN A 99 -23.36 -4.55 -1.89
N LEU A 100 -22.46 -4.39 -2.85
CA LEU A 100 -21.64 -3.19 -3.01
C LEU A 100 -22.39 -2.09 -3.77
N LYS A 101 -22.08 -0.85 -3.43
CA LYS A 101 -22.40 0.34 -4.25
C LYS A 101 -21.25 0.59 -5.22
N TRP A 102 -21.58 0.87 -6.47
CA TRP A 102 -20.60 1.02 -7.54
C TRP A 102 -20.51 2.47 -8.02
N TYR A 103 -19.29 2.96 -8.16
CA TYR A 103 -19.01 4.33 -8.60
C TYR A 103 -17.95 4.33 -9.72
N SER A 104 -18.12 5.20 -10.70
CA SER A 104 -17.05 5.62 -11.61
C SER A 104 -16.42 6.90 -11.08
N VAL A 105 -15.11 6.88 -10.88
CA VAL A 105 -14.33 7.96 -10.29
C VAL A 105 -13.34 8.47 -11.33
N ASP A 106 -13.36 9.77 -11.61
CA ASP A 106 -12.42 10.49 -12.48
C ASP A 106 -11.62 11.49 -11.63
N VAL A 107 -10.32 11.26 -11.53
CA VAL A 107 -9.42 12.01 -10.65
C VAL A 107 -8.10 12.31 -11.33
N SER A 108 -7.50 13.45 -11.01
CA SER A 108 -6.08 13.72 -11.27
C SER A 108 -5.25 13.52 -10.02
N ILE A 109 -4.16 12.77 -10.15
CA ILE A 109 -3.19 12.50 -9.10
C ILE A 109 -1.94 13.29 -9.45
N LEU A 110 -1.52 14.16 -8.53
CA LEU A 110 -0.50 15.17 -8.72
C LEU A 110 0.63 14.94 -7.69
N PRO A 111 1.68 14.18 -8.05
CA PRO A 111 2.86 14.02 -7.20
C PRO A 111 3.51 15.37 -6.89
N LYS A 112 3.96 15.59 -5.65
CA LYS A 112 4.51 16.87 -5.19
C LYS A 112 5.81 17.25 -5.91
N THR A 113 6.77 16.32 -6.03
CA THR A 113 8.05 16.53 -6.75
C THR A 113 8.70 15.18 -7.03
N GLN A 114 9.18 14.94 -8.25
CA GLN A 114 9.70 13.63 -8.68
C GLN A 114 11.22 13.51 -8.71
N GLU A 115 11.95 14.62 -8.62
CA GLU A 115 13.37 14.67 -8.99
C GLU A 115 14.32 13.94 -8.01
N GLN A 116 13.83 13.41 -6.89
CA GLN A 116 14.71 12.83 -5.85
C GLN A 116 14.18 11.52 -5.24
N VAL A 117 13.20 10.86 -5.86
CA VAL A 117 12.69 9.58 -5.36
C VAL A 117 13.35 8.39 -6.08
N PRO A 118 13.69 7.29 -5.39
CA PRO A 118 14.31 6.11 -6.02
C PRO A 118 13.44 5.45 -7.11
N PHE A 119 12.12 5.61 -7.01
CA PHE A 119 11.14 5.05 -7.92
C PHE A 119 10.20 6.18 -8.38
N PRO A 120 10.53 6.92 -9.46
CA PRO A 120 9.74 8.08 -9.90
C PRO A 120 8.45 7.70 -10.66
N ALA A 121 8.33 6.44 -11.08
CA ALA A 121 7.16 5.93 -11.78
C ALA A 121 6.21 5.19 -10.83
N TRP A 122 4.91 5.31 -11.07
CA TRP A 122 3.85 4.67 -10.28
C TRP A 122 2.75 4.09 -11.18
N SER A 123 1.89 3.22 -10.63
CA SER A 123 0.82 2.59 -11.39
C SER A 123 -0.53 2.71 -10.67
N PRO A 124 -1.62 3.07 -11.37
CA PRO A 124 -2.95 3.06 -10.76
C PRO A 124 -3.38 1.69 -10.24
N GLY A 125 -2.94 0.60 -10.88
CA GLY A 125 -3.29 -0.77 -10.47
C GLY A 125 -2.69 -1.21 -9.13
N GLU A 126 -1.72 -0.47 -8.58
CA GLU A 126 -1.16 -0.73 -7.24
C GLU A 126 -1.75 0.23 -6.18
N MET A 127 -2.67 1.11 -6.56
CA MET A 127 -3.36 1.97 -5.62
C MET A 127 -4.52 1.24 -4.96
N LEU A 128 -4.78 1.59 -3.71
CA LEU A 128 -5.92 1.12 -2.94
C LEU A 128 -6.76 2.31 -2.47
N LEU A 129 -8.02 2.04 -2.16
CA LEU A 129 -8.92 2.96 -1.49
C LEU A 129 -9.29 2.37 -0.12
N VAL A 130 -9.05 3.16 0.92
CA VAL A 130 -9.17 2.73 2.31
C VAL A 130 -9.98 3.75 3.12
N PRO A 131 -10.50 3.39 4.30
CA PRO A 131 -11.14 4.36 5.17
C PRO A 131 -10.18 5.49 5.55
N PRO A 132 -10.68 6.72 5.73
CA PRO A 132 -9.85 7.84 6.17
C PRO A 132 -9.12 7.53 7.48
N GLY A 133 -7.81 7.79 7.50
CA GLY A 133 -6.98 7.58 8.69
C GLY A 133 -6.59 6.12 8.96
N SER A 134 -6.93 5.17 8.09
CA SER A 134 -6.49 3.78 8.22
C SER A 134 -4.96 3.67 8.22
N GLN A 135 -4.39 3.16 9.31
CA GLN A 135 -2.96 2.95 9.44
C GLN A 135 -2.56 1.52 9.10
N VAL A 136 -1.43 1.37 8.39
CA VAL A 136 -0.82 0.07 8.10
C VAL A 136 0.28 -0.16 9.13
N LYS A 137 0.16 -1.22 9.92
CA LYS A 137 1.20 -1.58 10.90
C LYS A 137 2.28 -2.47 10.28
N ASP A 138 1.90 -3.29 9.31
CA ASP A 138 2.75 -4.28 8.64
C ASP A 138 2.22 -4.63 7.24
N LEU A 139 2.99 -5.36 6.44
CA LEU A 139 2.57 -5.79 5.10
C LEU A 139 1.37 -6.75 5.13
N GLU A 140 1.26 -7.58 6.17
CA GLU A 140 0.17 -8.56 6.27
C GLU A 140 -1.19 -7.85 6.39
N SER A 141 -1.21 -6.67 7.01
CA SER A 141 -2.40 -5.82 7.08
C SER A 141 -2.73 -5.08 5.78
N LEU A 142 -1.84 -4.99 4.78
CA LEU A 142 -2.15 -4.27 3.53
C LEU A 142 -3.33 -4.87 2.78
N GLY A 143 -3.43 -6.21 2.71
CA GLY A 143 -4.51 -6.90 2.01
C GLY A 143 -5.84 -6.95 2.78
N ASN A 144 -5.83 -6.68 4.09
CA ASN A 144 -7.04 -6.74 4.93
C ASN A 144 -7.68 -5.37 5.16
N LEU A 145 -7.12 -4.30 4.60
CA LEU A 145 -7.54 -2.91 4.84
C LEU A 145 -8.34 -2.33 3.67
N GLU A 146 -8.67 -3.13 2.68
CA GLU A 146 -9.46 -2.72 1.52
C GLU A 146 -10.92 -2.56 1.93
N SER A 147 -11.42 -1.32 1.92
CA SER A 147 -12.86 -1.04 2.04
C SER A 147 -13.53 -0.83 0.69
N ALA A 148 -12.72 -0.88 -0.38
CA ALA A 148 -13.20 -0.69 -1.72
C ALA A 148 -12.35 -1.51 -2.69
N GLU A 149 -13.02 -2.12 -3.67
CA GLU A 149 -12.36 -2.84 -4.74
C GLU A 149 -12.27 -1.95 -5.98
N ILE A 150 -11.06 -1.75 -6.51
CA ILE A 150 -10.82 -0.96 -7.71
C ILE A 150 -10.78 -1.87 -8.93
N HIS A 151 -11.54 -1.50 -9.96
CA HIS A 151 -11.70 -2.23 -11.22
C HIS A 151 -11.55 -1.28 -12.42
N ASP A 152 -11.23 -1.83 -13.59
CA ASP A 152 -11.26 -1.15 -14.90
C ASP A 152 -10.69 0.27 -14.91
N TYR A 153 -9.40 0.42 -14.57
CA TYR A 153 -8.76 1.72 -14.62
C TYR A 153 -8.26 2.09 -16.03
N ALA A 154 -8.39 3.37 -16.35
CA ALA A 154 -8.03 3.97 -17.61
C ALA A 154 -7.32 5.29 -17.37
N ILE A 155 -6.37 5.63 -18.23
CA ILE A 155 -5.60 6.87 -18.14
C ILE A 155 -6.01 7.79 -19.28
N TYR A 156 -6.14 9.07 -18.97
CA TYR A 156 -6.46 10.08 -19.95
C TYR A 156 -5.23 10.42 -20.80
N ARG A 157 -5.28 10.10 -22.09
CA ARG A 157 -4.22 10.35 -23.08
C ARG A 157 -4.86 10.82 -24.38
N SER A 158 -4.30 11.86 -24.98
CA SER A 158 -4.76 12.37 -26.29
C SER A 158 -6.28 12.59 -26.32
N ASP A 159 -6.80 13.31 -25.33
CA ASP A 159 -8.21 13.70 -25.18
C ASP A 159 -9.22 12.56 -24.96
N ARG A 160 -8.75 11.37 -24.56
CA ARG A 160 -9.63 10.23 -24.23
C ARG A 160 -9.07 9.36 -23.14
N PHE A 161 -9.94 8.62 -22.44
CA PHE A 161 -9.50 7.59 -21.51
C PHE A 161 -9.17 6.30 -22.28
N THR A 162 -7.97 5.77 -22.06
CA THR A 162 -7.53 4.48 -22.60
C THR A 162 -7.27 3.49 -21.46
N PRO A 163 -7.75 2.25 -21.54
CA PRO A 163 -7.43 1.22 -20.56
C PRO A 163 -5.92 1.13 -20.33
N ASP A 164 -5.51 1.02 -19.08
CA ASP A 164 -4.13 0.81 -18.69
C ASP A 164 -4.09 -0.51 -17.92
N HIS A 165 -3.36 -1.50 -18.43
CA HIS A 165 -3.36 -2.82 -17.79
C HIS A 165 -2.21 -2.99 -16.80
N GLU A 166 -1.04 -2.38 -17.05
CA GLU A 166 0.15 -2.51 -16.17
C GLU A 166 1.13 -1.33 -16.31
N GLY A 167 0.69 -0.18 -16.84
CA GLY A 167 1.57 0.94 -17.11
C GLY A 167 2.22 1.50 -15.84
N LYS A 168 3.51 1.82 -15.94
CA LYS A 168 4.24 2.67 -14.99
C LYS A 168 4.31 4.07 -15.58
N HIS A 169 3.84 5.07 -14.83
CA HIS A 169 3.69 6.44 -15.30
C HIS A 169 4.52 7.39 -14.47
N LEU A 170 5.14 8.34 -15.16
CA LEU A 170 5.82 9.48 -14.55
C LEU A 170 4.83 10.64 -14.39
N GLY A 171 5.13 11.53 -13.46
CA GLY A 171 4.40 12.76 -13.21
C GLY A 171 2.95 12.58 -12.79
N ALA A 172 2.21 13.66 -13.03
CA ALA A 172 0.79 13.73 -12.82
C ALA A 172 0.03 12.89 -13.85
N GLN A 173 -1.01 12.19 -13.40
CA GLN A 173 -1.88 11.42 -14.27
C GLN A 173 -3.35 11.70 -13.94
N ARG A 174 -4.18 11.78 -14.98
CA ARG A 174 -5.65 11.75 -14.82
C ARG A 174 -6.12 10.32 -15.08
N VAL A 175 -6.75 9.74 -14.08
CA VAL A 175 -7.15 8.34 -14.03
C VAL A 175 -8.66 8.29 -13.85
N LYS A 176 -9.29 7.37 -14.57
CA LYS A 176 -10.68 6.97 -14.35
C LYS A 176 -10.71 5.51 -13.95
N PHE A 177 -11.48 5.15 -12.94
CA PHE A 177 -11.63 3.76 -12.52
C PHE A 177 -13.04 3.51 -11.98
N ILE A 178 -13.39 2.24 -11.85
CA ILE A 178 -14.61 1.78 -11.20
C ILE A 178 -14.26 1.32 -9.79
N VAL A 179 -15.09 1.66 -8.82
CA VAL A 179 -14.91 1.23 -7.44
C VAL A 179 -16.19 0.64 -6.88
N GLY A 180 -16.10 -0.54 -6.30
CA GLY A 180 -17.16 -1.17 -5.49
C GLY A 180 -16.90 -0.91 -4.02
N VAL A 181 -17.89 -0.41 -3.29
CA VAL A 181 -17.75 0.06 -1.90
C VAL A 181 -18.90 -0.44 -1.04
N GLU A 182 -18.65 -0.72 0.23
CA GLU A 182 -19.71 -1.07 1.18
C GLU A 182 -20.73 0.08 1.32
N PRO A 183 -22.04 -0.22 1.51
CA PRO A 183 -23.09 0.79 1.53
C PRO A 183 -22.95 1.92 2.55
N GLU A 184 -22.24 1.66 3.65
CA GLU A 184 -22.04 2.57 4.78
C GLU A 184 -20.85 3.53 4.57
N VAL A 185 -19.96 3.23 3.62
CA VAL A 185 -18.76 4.02 3.35
C VAL A 185 -19.13 5.26 2.54
N LYS A 186 -18.82 6.44 3.07
CA LYS A 186 -19.10 7.74 2.44
C LYS A 186 -17.88 8.50 1.97
N GLN A 187 -16.71 8.12 2.49
CA GLN A 187 -15.45 8.77 2.19
C GLN A 187 -14.36 7.72 2.12
N LEU A 188 -13.47 7.88 1.15
CA LEU A 188 -12.31 7.02 0.96
C LEU A 188 -11.04 7.89 0.87
N GLN A 189 -9.93 7.30 1.26
CA GLN A 189 -8.59 7.87 1.15
C GLN A 189 -7.75 7.01 0.22
N PHE A 190 -6.96 7.65 -0.65
CA PHE A 190 -6.07 6.90 -1.52
C PHE A 190 -4.85 6.43 -0.73
N ARG A 191 -4.41 5.22 -1.07
CA ARG A 191 -3.20 4.62 -0.55
C ARG A 191 -2.36 4.09 -1.70
N TYR A 192 -1.06 4.33 -1.63
CA TYR A 192 -0.08 3.72 -2.53
C TYR A 192 1.03 3.12 -1.69
N TYR A 193 1.01 1.80 -1.58
CA TYR A 193 1.78 1.05 -0.60
C TYR A 193 1.52 1.55 0.83
N LEU A 194 2.49 2.26 1.44
CA LEU A 194 2.42 2.72 2.82
C LEU A 194 2.08 4.21 2.95
N GLU A 195 1.96 4.93 1.83
CA GLU A 195 1.65 6.35 1.81
C GLU A 195 0.15 6.56 1.61
N LEU A 196 -0.47 7.36 2.49
CA LEU A 196 -1.83 7.85 2.34
C LEU A 196 -1.79 9.24 1.70
N PHE A 197 -2.69 9.53 0.77
CA PHE A 197 -2.75 10.82 0.10
C PHE A 197 -4.15 11.06 -0.48
N GLY A 198 -4.59 12.31 -0.51
CA GLY A 198 -5.90 12.70 -1.05
C GLY A 198 -7.10 11.98 -0.42
N GLN A 199 -8.30 12.47 -0.72
CA GLN A 199 -9.55 11.83 -0.32
C GLN A 199 -10.58 12.00 -1.43
N VAL A 200 -11.56 11.11 -1.46
CA VAL A 200 -12.72 11.20 -2.34
C VAL A 200 -13.99 10.97 -1.52
N ASP A 201 -14.92 11.91 -1.64
CA ASP A 201 -16.25 11.79 -1.06
C ASP A 201 -17.17 11.07 -2.05
N LEU A 202 -17.95 10.11 -1.55
CA LEU A 202 -18.90 9.34 -2.32
C LEU A 202 -20.30 9.94 -2.16
N PRO A 203 -21.06 10.14 -3.24
CA PRO A 203 -22.41 10.67 -3.14
C PRO A 203 -23.35 9.65 -2.47
N ASP A 204 -24.17 10.16 -1.53
CA ASP A 204 -25.15 9.36 -0.76
C ASP A 204 -26.31 8.82 -1.64
N ARG A 205 -26.61 9.48 -2.77
CA ARG A 205 -27.74 9.14 -3.65
C ARG A 205 -27.29 8.83 -5.06
N LEU A 206 -27.89 7.79 -5.64
CA LEU A 206 -27.97 7.52 -7.07
C LEU A 206 -28.69 8.69 -7.76
N GLY A 207 -27.95 9.75 -8.09
CA GLY A 207 -28.47 10.91 -8.83
C GLY A 207 -28.59 12.19 -7.99
N GLY A 208 -27.73 13.16 -8.29
CA GLY A 208 -27.80 14.52 -7.78
C GLY A 208 -26.50 15.27 -8.02
N ASP A 209 -26.55 16.28 -8.88
CA ASP A 209 -25.42 17.06 -9.40
C ASP A 209 -24.44 17.61 -8.35
N ARG A 210 -23.15 17.57 -8.76
CA ARG A 210 -21.96 18.35 -8.37
C ARG A 210 -21.98 19.07 -7.00
N GLN A 211 -21.08 18.63 -6.10
CA GLN A 211 -20.38 19.55 -5.20
C GLN A 211 -18.86 19.43 -5.39
N LEU A 212 -18.26 20.47 -5.99
CA LEU A 212 -16.82 20.72 -5.92
C LEU A 212 -16.55 21.48 -4.61
N LYS A 213 -16.02 20.80 -3.59
CA LYS A 213 -15.27 21.46 -2.53
C LYS A 213 -13.79 21.31 -2.85
N SER A 214 -13.15 22.40 -3.23
CA SER A 214 -11.69 22.50 -3.28
C SER A 214 -11.16 22.49 -1.84
N ALA A 215 -10.40 21.46 -1.48
CA ALA A 215 -9.57 21.39 -0.28
C ALA A 215 -8.14 21.83 -0.59
#